data_AF-A0A654E0Q1-F1
#
_entry.id   AF-A0A654E0Q1-F1
#
_cell.length_a   1.000
_cell.length_b   1.000
_cell.length_c   1.000
_cell.angle_alpha   90.00
_cell.angle_beta   90.00
_cell.angle_gamma   90.00
#
_symmetry.space_group_name_H-M   'P 1'
#
loop_
_entity.id
_entity.type
_entity.pdbx_description
1 polymer ?
#
loop_
_entity_poly.entity_id
_entity_poly.type
_entity_poly.pdbx_seq_one_letter_code
_entity_poly.pdbx_strand_id
1 'polypeptide(L)'
;MHTVIKSLLFILIPIMLSGCFSKSSGEFPTAEEEKRTIDASEIEGNWVKFYKIDNQVKVFLNNQLVFDSGVGAEKKDEDISFGFTDELRKGKNKLRIELYNDPPYEGFMGFDKHWEIFYELFKEDVPIDYIHEQADDGKTGMVWSMEHDILVE
;
A
#
# COMPACT_ATOMS: atom_id res chain seq x y z
N MET A 1 -13.44 -53.90 -34.20
CA MET A 1 -12.23 -54.06 -33.38
C MET A 1 -11.22 -53.01 -33.82
N HIS A 2 -10.71 -52.27 -32.83
CA HIS A 2 -9.67 -51.23 -32.82
C HIS A 2 -8.71 -51.25 -34.03
N THR A 3 -8.30 -50.11 -34.59
CA THR A 3 -7.40 -49.16 -33.89
C THR A 3 -7.39 -47.82 -34.62
N VAL A 4 -7.77 -46.73 -33.94
CA VAL A 4 -7.52 -45.36 -34.38
C VAL A 4 -6.16 -44.95 -33.83
N ILE A 5 -5.16 -44.84 -34.70
CA ILE A 5 -3.86 -44.29 -34.36
C ILE A 5 -4.03 -42.77 -34.30
N LYS A 6 -4.12 -42.21 -33.09
CA LYS A 6 -4.01 -40.76 -32.87
C LYS A 6 -2.54 -40.37 -32.94
N SER A 7 -2.12 -39.82 -34.07
CA SER A 7 -0.81 -39.18 -34.21
C SER A 7 -0.73 -37.98 -33.27
N LEU A 8 0.19 -38.04 -32.31
CA LEU A 8 0.68 -36.88 -31.57
C LEU A 8 1.37 -35.95 -32.58
N LEU A 9 0.80 -34.76 -32.79
CA LEU A 9 1.48 -33.68 -33.49
C LEU A 9 2.17 -32.80 -32.45
N PHE A 10 3.46 -33.02 -32.24
CA PHE A 10 4.34 -32.11 -31.51
C PHE A 10 4.54 -30.84 -32.36
N ILE A 11 3.97 -29.72 -31.94
CA ILE A 11 4.27 -28.41 -32.52
C ILE A 11 5.52 -27.88 -31.81
N LEU A 12 6.67 -28.04 -32.46
CA LEU A 12 7.90 -27.32 -32.15
C LEU A 12 7.75 -25.88 -32.63
N ILE A 13 7.67 -24.93 -31.70
CA ILE A 13 7.73 -23.50 -32.02
C ILE A 13 9.21 -23.10 -32.09
N PRO A 14 9.72 -22.59 -33.22
CA PRO A 14 11.08 -22.07 -33.31
C PRO A 14 11.17 -20.71 -32.59
N ILE A 15 12.10 -20.63 -31.62
CA ILE A 15 12.56 -19.38 -31.01
C ILE A 15 13.44 -18.69 -32.07
N MET A 16 12.90 -17.70 -32.77
CA MET A 16 13.68 -16.80 -33.60
C MET A 16 14.23 -15.66 -32.73
N LEU A 17 15.48 -15.82 -32.31
CA LEU A 17 16.38 -14.75 -31.89
C LEU A 17 16.84 -13.97 -33.13
N SER A 18 16.44 -12.70 -33.24
CA SER A 18 17.08 -11.59 -33.99
C SER A 18 16.16 -10.39 -33.78
N GLY A 19 16.44 -9.42 -32.92
CA GLY A 19 17.66 -8.64 -32.86
C GLY A 19 17.34 -7.25 -33.45
N CYS A 20 17.17 -6.25 -32.59
CA CYS A 20 17.51 -4.88 -32.94
C CYS A 20 17.84 -4.10 -31.67
N PHE A 21 19.14 -3.94 -31.45
CA PHE A 21 19.71 -2.91 -30.60
C PHE A 21 19.17 -1.55 -31.03
N SER A 22 18.43 -0.89 -30.16
CA SER A 22 18.35 0.57 -30.14
C SER A 22 18.83 1.02 -28.77
N LYS A 23 20.07 1.51 -28.77
CA LYS A 23 20.73 2.15 -27.65
C LYS A 23 20.06 3.51 -27.44
N SER A 24 19.09 3.56 -26.55
CA SER A 24 18.60 4.80 -25.95
C SER A 24 18.95 4.74 -24.47
N SER A 25 20.06 5.38 -24.11
CA SER A 25 20.39 5.70 -22.72
C SER A 25 19.43 6.80 -22.28
N GLY A 26 18.23 6.41 -21.87
CA GLY A 26 17.41 7.20 -20.97
C GLY A 26 17.72 6.70 -19.57
N GLU A 27 18.45 7.50 -18.79
CA GLU A 27 18.37 7.40 -17.33
C GLU A 27 16.88 7.43 -16.98
N PHE A 28 16.38 6.35 -16.40
CA PHE A 28 15.14 6.42 -15.65
C PHE A 28 15.42 7.41 -14.53
N PRO A 29 14.70 8.53 -14.42
CA PRO A 29 14.80 9.34 -13.22
C PRO A 29 14.31 8.42 -12.10
N THR A 30 15.23 8.06 -11.20
CA THR A 30 14.87 7.65 -9.85
C THR A 30 13.91 8.72 -9.37
N ALA A 31 12.64 8.36 -9.21
CA ALA A 31 11.71 9.20 -8.48
C ALA A 31 12.36 9.36 -7.10
N GLU A 32 13.00 10.51 -6.90
CA GLU A 32 13.23 11.03 -5.57
C GLU A 32 11.84 11.07 -4.96
N GLU A 33 11.59 10.11 -4.07
CA GLU A 33 10.39 10.05 -3.25
C GLU A 33 10.43 11.34 -2.44
N GLU A 34 9.77 12.37 -2.98
CA GLU A 34 9.68 13.68 -2.38
C GLU A 34 9.01 13.44 -1.04
N LYS A 35 9.81 13.41 0.02
CA LYS A 35 9.35 13.18 1.39
C LYS A 35 8.45 14.37 1.72
N ARG A 36 7.16 14.25 1.41
CA ARG A 36 6.15 15.26 1.69
C ARG A 36 6.18 15.51 3.19
N THR A 37 6.76 16.63 3.59
CA THR A 37 6.61 17.16 4.93
C THR A 37 5.17 17.63 5.04
N ILE A 38 4.38 16.91 5.84
CA ILE A 38 2.98 17.20 6.10
C ILE A 38 2.97 18.49 6.92
N ASP A 39 2.52 19.57 6.30
CA ASP A 39 2.40 20.87 6.94
C ASP A 39 1.34 20.78 8.05
N ALA A 40 1.57 21.46 9.18
CA ALA A 40 0.62 21.49 10.28
C ALA A 40 -0.76 22.04 9.86
N SER A 41 -0.80 22.83 8.77
CA SER A 41 -2.05 23.30 8.16
C SER A 41 -2.91 22.19 7.53
N GLU A 42 -2.32 21.05 7.11
CA GLU A 42 -3.08 19.89 6.59
C GLU A 42 -3.84 19.15 7.72
N ILE A 43 -3.47 19.39 8.99
CA ILE A 43 -4.00 18.72 10.20
C ILE A 43 -5.23 19.44 10.79
N GLU A 44 -5.61 20.61 10.27
CA GLU A 44 -6.71 21.40 10.86
C GLU A 44 -8.13 20.86 10.55
N GLY A 45 -8.26 19.90 9.62
CA GLY A 45 -9.55 19.32 9.23
C GLY A 45 -9.67 17.83 9.57
N ASN A 46 -9.83 16.96 8.59
CA ASN A 46 -9.88 15.52 8.80
C ASN A 46 -8.49 14.94 8.59
N TRP A 47 -8.01 14.19 9.58
CA TRP A 47 -6.67 13.60 9.55
C TRP A 47 -6.63 12.27 10.30
N VAL A 48 -5.57 11.51 10.05
CA VAL A 48 -5.27 10.23 10.72
C VAL A 48 -3.92 10.34 11.41
N LYS A 49 -3.82 9.73 12.59
CA LYS A 49 -2.55 9.54 13.30
C LYS A 49 -2.24 8.06 13.45
N PHE A 50 -1.15 7.61 12.86
CA PHE A 50 -0.61 6.28 13.04
C PHE A 50 0.43 6.27 14.15
N TYR A 51 0.12 5.54 15.22
CA TYR A 51 1.00 5.28 16.37
C TYR A 51 1.87 4.04 16.15
N LYS A 52 1.37 3.10 15.34
CA LYS A 52 2.09 1.87 14.97
C LYS A 52 1.72 1.50 13.54
N ILE A 53 2.76 1.25 12.74
CA ILE A 53 2.67 0.66 11.42
C ILE A 53 3.78 -0.38 11.37
N ASP A 54 3.42 -1.65 11.29
CA ASP A 54 4.38 -2.66 10.88
C ASP A 54 4.45 -2.66 9.35
N ASN A 55 5.58 -2.17 8.84
CA ASN A 55 5.97 -2.13 7.45
C ASN A 55 5.41 -1.01 6.57
N GLN A 56 4.19 -1.15 6.03
CA GLN A 56 3.66 -0.15 5.11
C GLN A 56 2.15 0.03 5.26
N VAL A 57 1.71 1.28 5.31
CA VAL A 57 0.29 1.65 5.17
C VAL A 57 0.07 2.43 3.89
N LYS A 58 -1.04 2.10 3.22
CA LYS A 58 -1.60 2.88 2.12
C LYS A 58 -2.99 3.35 2.48
N VAL A 59 -3.27 4.62 2.20
CA VAL A 59 -4.58 5.24 2.46
C VAL A 59 -5.20 5.66 1.14
N PHE A 60 -6.44 5.24 0.93
CA PHE A 60 -7.22 5.54 -0.25
C PHE A 60 -8.44 6.36 0.13
N LEU A 61 -8.67 7.48 -0.55
CA LEU A 61 -9.92 8.23 -0.44
C LEU A 61 -10.71 8.05 -1.73
N ASN A 62 -11.94 7.54 -1.63
CA ASN A 62 -12.80 7.27 -2.79
C ASN A 62 -12.10 6.43 -3.87
N ASN A 63 -11.37 5.38 -3.45
CA ASN A 63 -10.55 4.49 -4.28
C ASN A 63 -9.32 5.13 -4.95
N GLN A 64 -8.96 6.37 -4.59
CA GLN A 64 -7.73 7.02 -5.04
C GLN A 64 -6.69 6.96 -3.93
N LEU A 65 -5.46 6.52 -4.24
CA LEU A 65 -4.34 6.57 -3.30
C LEU A 65 -4.03 8.03 -2.97
N VAL A 66 -4.08 8.38 -1.68
CA VAL A 66 -3.80 9.73 -1.18
C VAL A 66 -2.58 9.76 -0.27
N PHE A 67 -2.20 8.62 0.32
CA PHE A 67 -1.02 8.50 1.15
C PHE A 67 -0.41 7.11 1.07
N ASP A 68 0.92 7.06 1.07
CA ASP A 68 1.73 5.86 1.17
C ASP A 68 2.86 6.14 2.18
N SER A 69 2.97 5.33 3.22
CA SER A 69 4.02 5.51 4.23
C SER A 69 5.43 5.19 3.73
N GLY A 70 5.52 4.49 2.58
CA GLY A 70 6.70 3.74 2.18
C GLY A 70 6.86 2.46 3.00
N VAL A 71 7.67 1.54 2.48
CA VAL A 71 8.08 0.29 3.13
C VAL A 71 9.07 0.60 4.26
N GLY A 72 8.96 -0.09 5.40
CA GLY A 72 9.82 0.12 6.56
C GLY A 72 9.38 1.28 7.47
N ALA A 73 8.09 1.62 7.47
CA ALA A 73 7.53 2.71 8.28
C ALA A 73 7.70 2.48 9.79
N GLU A 74 7.79 1.22 10.24
CA GLU A 74 8.07 0.81 11.62
C GLU A 74 9.42 1.31 12.16
N LYS A 75 10.35 1.67 11.26
CA LYS A 75 11.69 2.16 11.62
C LYS A 75 11.74 3.66 11.84
N LYS A 76 10.63 4.36 11.61
CA LYS A 76 10.53 5.79 11.89
C LYS A 76 10.29 5.93 13.39
N ASP A 77 11.16 6.69 14.06
CA ASP A 77 11.08 6.93 15.52
C ASP A 77 9.91 7.86 15.93
N GLU A 78 9.04 8.24 14.99
CA GLU A 78 7.98 9.24 15.18
C GLU A 78 6.63 8.74 14.62
N ASP A 79 5.55 9.07 15.33
CA ASP A 79 4.18 8.87 14.86
C ASP A 79 3.98 9.54 13.49
N ILE A 80 3.26 8.88 12.58
CA ILE A 80 2.97 9.43 11.26
C ILE A 80 1.55 9.99 11.26
N SER A 81 1.40 11.28 10.97
CA SER A 81 0.08 11.91 10.82
C SER A 81 -0.16 12.30 9.37
N PHE A 82 -1.39 12.19 8.87
CA PHE A 82 -1.75 12.53 7.48
C PHE A 82 -3.12 13.22 7.43
N GLY A 83 -3.17 14.42 6.86
CA GLY A 83 -4.40 15.17 6.59
C GLY A 83 -4.98 14.85 5.21
N PHE A 84 -6.30 14.75 5.10
CA PHE A 84 -7.00 14.42 3.85
C PHE A 84 -8.23 15.29 3.58
N THR A 85 -8.30 16.46 4.21
CA THR A 85 -9.44 17.38 4.14
C THR A 85 -9.70 17.86 2.72
N ASP A 86 -8.64 18.24 2.01
CA ASP A 86 -8.73 18.90 0.70
C ASP A 86 -9.21 17.95 -0.41
N GLU A 87 -9.09 16.65 -0.18
CA GLU A 87 -9.51 15.60 -1.10
C GLU A 87 -10.99 15.18 -0.91
N LEU A 88 -11.64 15.63 0.18
CA LEU A 88 -13.03 15.30 0.47
C LEU A 88 -13.99 16.00 -0.49
N ARG A 89 -15.04 15.27 -0.87
CA ARG A 89 -16.14 15.78 -1.70
C ARG A 89 -17.39 15.96 -0.86
N LYS A 90 -18.28 16.85 -1.27
CA LYS A 90 -19.60 16.98 -0.66
C LYS A 90 -20.33 15.62 -0.66
N GLY A 91 -20.94 15.28 0.47
CA GLY A 91 -21.64 14.01 0.69
C GLY A 91 -20.73 12.93 1.28
N LYS A 92 -21.00 11.68 0.91
CA LYS A 92 -20.34 10.50 1.46
C LYS A 92 -18.99 10.25 0.77
N ASN A 93 -17.93 10.18 1.56
CA ASN A 93 -16.59 9.77 1.15
C ASN A 93 -16.23 8.44 1.83
N LYS A 94 -15.36 7.66 1.18
CA LYS A 94 -14.83 6.42 1.74
C LYS A 94 -13.32 6.53 1.93
N LEU A 95 -12.85 6.43 3.16
CA LEU A 95 -11.45 6.31 3.49
C LEU A 95 -11.12 4.83 3.74
N ARG A 96 -10.27 4.24 2.91
CA ARG A 96 -9.80 2.86 3.10
C ARG A 96 -8.34 2.89 3.52
N ILE A 97 -8.03 2.21 4.61
CA ILE A 97 -6.66 2.05 5.11
C ILE A 97 -6.29 0.59 4.91
N GLU A 98 -5.11 0.34 4.33
CA GLU A 98 -4.57 -0.99 4.06
C GLU A 98 -3.18 -1.11 4.68
N LEU A 99 -2.93 -2.22 5.38
CA LEU A 99 -1.63 -2.59 5.91
C LEU A 99 -0.99 -3.66 5.01
N TYR A 100 0.26 -3.44 4.66
CA TYR A 100 1.06 -4.31 3.81
C TYR A 100 2.27 -4.82 4.57
N ASN A 101 2.44 -6.14 4.56
CA ASN A 101 3.61 -6.85 5.06
C ASN A 101 4.45 -7.36 3.88
N ASP A 102 5.14 -6.45 3.19
CA ASP A 102 5.99 -6.71 2.02
C ASP A 102 7.51 -6.70 2.35
N PRO A 103 8.37 -7.34 1.55
CA PRO A 103 9.82 -7.23 1.76
C PRO A 103 10.34 -5.77 1.63
N PRO A 104 11.48 -5.44 2.24
CA PRO A 104 12.44 -6.34 2.88
C PRO A 104 12.13 -6.63 4.35
N TYR A 105 12.10 -7.92 4.71
CA TYR A 105 11.98 -8.36 6.10
C TYR A 105 13.34 -8.29 6.80
N GLU A 106 13.36 -7.81 8.05
CA GLU A 106 14.54 -7.91 8.89
C GLU A 106 14.59 -9.28 9.57
N GLY A 107 15.65 -10.05 9.32
CA GLY A 107 15.93 -11.28 10.06
C GLY A 107 16.24 -12.50 9.22
N PHE A 108 16.73 -13.55 9.89
CA PHE A 108 17.24 -14.77 9.25
C PHE A 108 16.17 -15.59 8.52
N MET A 109 14.90 -15.46 8.91
CA MET A 109 13.82 -16.27 8.35
C MET A 109 13.38 -15.81 6.96
N GLY A 110 13.66 -14.56 6.57
CA GLY A 110 13.26 -14.01 5.27
C GLY A 110 11.75 -13.77 5.12
N PHE A 111 11.00 -13.71 6.23
CA PHE A 111 9.61 -13.27 6.30
C PHE A 111 9.28 -12.78 7.71
N ASP A 112 8.40 -11.79 7.82
CA ASP A 112 7.82 -11.37 9.10
C ASP A 112 6.51 -12.10 9.36
N LYS A 113 6.36 -12.63 10.57
CA LYS A 113 5.14 -13.31 11.02
C LYS A 113 4.13 -12.37 11.62
N HIS A 114 4.62 -11.30 12.24
CA HIS A 114 3.84 -10.38 13.02
C HIS A 114 3.48 -9.17 12.18
N TRP A 115 2.29 -8.64 12.39
CA TRP A 115 1.96 -7.28 11.98
C TRP A 115 1.06 -6.65 13.03
N GLU A 116 1.24 -5.36 13.21
CA GLU A 116 0.45 -4.49 14.07
C GLU A 116 0.15 -3.17 13.34
N ILE A 117 -1.08 -2.69 13.50
CA ILE A 117 -1.47 -1.35 13.11
C ILE A 117 -2.26 -0.71 14.25
N PHE A 118 -1.90 0.52 14.59
CA PHE A 118 -2.60 1.34 15.57
C PHE A 118 -2.72 2.77 15.05
N TYR A 119 -3.96 3.24 14.89
CA TYR A 119 -4.25 4.62 14.52
C TYR A 119 -5.55 5.16 15.11
N GLU A 120 -5.65 6.49 15.08
CA GLU A 120 -6.88 7.24 15.36
C GLU A 120 -7.22 8.14 14.18
N LEU A 121 -8.52 8.28 13.90
CA LEU A 121 -9.06 9.27 12.97
C LEU A 121 -9.57 10.46 13.74
N PHE A 122 -9.35 11.64 13.17
CA PHE A 122 -9.72 12.92 13.76
C PHE A 122 -10.54 13.75 12.79
N LYS A 123 -11.45 14.54 13.37
CA LYS A 123 -12.08 15.69 12.73
C LYS A 123 -11.78 16.90 13.58
N GLU A 124 -11.07 17.86 13.01
CA GLU A 124 -10.39 18.93 13.73
C GLU A 124 -9.52 18.29 14.84
N ASP A 125 -9.65 18.71 16.09
CA ASP A 125 -8.91 18.12 17.21
C ASP A 125 -9.68 17.00 17.96
N VAL A 126 -10.80 16.53 17.39
CA VAL A 126 -11.66 15.53 18.05
C VAL A 126 -11.43 14.14 17.44
N PRO A 127 -11.01 13.13 18.22
CA PRO A 127 -10.92 11.76 17.73
C PRO A 127 -12.34 11.22 17.46
N ILE A 128 -12.54 10.68 16.27
CA ILE A 128 -13.82 10.16 15.78
C ILE A 128 -13.82 8.65 15.60
N ASP A 129 -12.64 8.03 15.47
CA ASP A 129 -12.49 6.58 15.44
C ASP A 129 -11.11 6.14 15.95
N TYR A 130 -11.01 4.91 16.43
CA TYR A 130 -9.83 4.30 17.02
C TYR A 130 -9.71 2.85 16.55
N ILE A 131 -8.55 2.47 16.04
CA ILE A 131 -8.30 1.11 15.55
C ILE A 131 -6.95 0.62 16.06
N HIS A 132 -6.96 -0.57 16.67
CA HIS A 132 -5.76 -1.32 17.04
C HIS A 132 -5.95 -2.79 16.67
N GLU A 133 -5.17 -3.27 15.71
CA GLU A 133 -5.28 -4.62 15.16
C GLU A 133 -3.90 -5.24 14.99
N GLN A 134 -3.80 -6.55 15.23
CA GLN A 134 -2.54 -7.30 15.10
C GLN A 134 -2.80 -8.78 14.79
N ALA A 135 -1.84 -9.45 14.14
CA ALA A 135 -1.85 -10.90 14.01
C ALA A 135 -0.45 -11.49 13.79
N ASP A 136 -0.35 -12.81 14.00
CA ASP A 136 0.86 -13.63 13.79
C ASP A 136 0.62 -14.72 12.72
N ASP A 137 0.32 -14.33 11.48
CA ASP A 137 -0.12 -15.27 10.44
C ASP A 137 0.89 -15.50 9.30
N GLY A 138 2.01 -14.77 9.28
CA GLY A 138 3.06 -14.93 8.26
C GLY A 138 2.61 -14.64 6.84
N LYS A 139 1.49 -13.92 6.66
CA LYS A 139 1.06 -13.48 5.35
C LYS A 139 1.94 -12.34 4.83
N THR A 140 2.09 -12.33 3.52
CA THR A 140 2.86 -11.33 2.77
C THR A 140 1.93 -10.56 1.85
N GLY A 141 2.21 -9.29 1.61
CA GLY A 141 1.34 -8.39 0.85
C GLY A 141 0.30 -7.73 1.75
N MET A 142 -0.90 -7.44 1.23
CA MET A 142 -1.97 -6.82 2.02
C MET A 142 -2.47 -7.80 3.09
N VAL A 143 -2.20 -7.49 4.36
CA VAL A 143 -2.55 -8.34 5.50
C VAL A 143 -3.81 -7.88 6.22
N TRP A 144 -4.15 -6.59 6.10
CA TRP A 144 -5.29 -6.00 6.78
C TRP A 144 -5.87 -4.80 6.00
N SER A 145 -7.19 -4.58 6.12
CA SER A 145 -7.86 -3.42 5.55
C SER A 145 -9.12 -3.05 6.33
N MET A 146 -9.40 -1.74 6.44
CA MET A 146 -10.64 -1.18 7.00
C MET A 146 -11.14 -0.02 6.13
N GLU A 147 -12.47 0.07 5.97
CA GLU A 147 -13.14 1.21 5.34
C GLU A 147 -13.87 2.06 6.39
N HIS A 148 -13.75 3.39 6.26
CA HIS A 148 -14.42 4.40 7.06
C HIS A 148 -15.27 5.30 6.18
N ASP A 149 -16.49 5.59 6.64
CA ASP A 149 -17.40 6.50 5.95
C ASP A 149 -17.29 7.91 6.55
N ILE A 150 -16.95 8.89 5.71
CA ILE A 150 -16.80 10.30 6.11
C ILE A 150 -17.87 11.14 5.40
N LEU A 151 -18.73 11.81 6.17
CA LEU A 151 -19.80 12.65 5.64
C LEU A 151 -19.42 14.13 5.69
N VAL A 152 -19.47 14.80 4.53
CA VAL A 152 -19.31 16.25 4.40
C VAL A 152 -20.64 16.88 3.99
N GLU A 153 -21.11 17.86 4.76
CA GLU A 153 -22.41 18.53 4.58
C GLU A 153 -22.44 19.58 3.46
#